data_AF-A0A6P5D0V5-F1
#
_entry.id   AF-A0A6P5D0V5-F1
#
_cell.length_a   1.000
_cell.length_b   1.000
_cell.length_c   1.000
_cell.angle_alpha   90.00
_cell.angle_beta   90.00
_cell.angle_gamma   90.00
#
_symmetry.space_group_name_H-M   'P 1'
#
loop_
_entity.id
_entity.type
_entity.pdbx_description
1 polymer ?
#
loop_
_entity_poly.entity_id
_entity_poly.type
_entity_poly.pdbx_seq_one_letter_code
_entity_poly.pdbx_strand_id
1 'polypeptide(L)'
;MASGSRLPEDAVRGVSPGQRGEKIVSALTGDLVMAAALKSAASPMRSVVASPRPVKGTAGRESARRRLQLLPGSQAEGPGQGPEEEEEEPLLSVPEEDDQGLMSGFHTSLDYHPGAEDADDAMSKYLSEKLKLKDKWLGVWKANPELFFVKYEESSIPFVGILVEVTCKPSQSSSSCFNVTVSVAEPFSSNIANIPRDLVDEILEELEHSVSLLEVYPVEGQDSDLHDIALALEVVRFFYDFLWRDWDDEESCENYTALIEERINLWCDIQDGTIPGPIAQRFKKTLEKYKNKRVELIEYQSNIKEDPSAAEAVECWKKYYEIVMLCGLLKMWEDLRLRVHGPFFPRILRRRKGKRNFGKTITHIVAKVMTTDMVKDLSPDTLLQQHDDLDLALDSCYSGDTVVIFPGEYQAVNLALLTDDIVIKGIGKREEIMITSEPSHDSFVVSKADNVKLMHLSLIQQGTVDGIVVVESGHMTLENCVLKCEGTGVCVLTGAALTITDSEITGAQGAGVELYPGSVAILERNEIHHCNNLRTCDSSKSTLGGVNMKVLPAPKLKMTNNHIYNNNGYGVSILQPTEQFFIVAEEVLNKGAASGDKRDDNMLSKVMQNLNLEMNNNKIEANLKGDIRIVTS
;
A
#
# COMPACT_ATOMS: atom_id res chain seq x y z
N MET A 1 -52.64 -53.46 19.95
CA MET A 1 -52.65 -52.00 20.23
C MET A 1 -52.09 -51.32 19.00
N ALA A 2 -52.92 -51.19 17.96
CA ALA A 2 -53.69 -49.99 17.61
C ALA A 2 -52.73 -48.91 17.04
N SER A 3 -52.37 -48.99 15.74
CA SER A 3 -53.12 -48.65 14.50
C SER A 3 -52.85 -47.20 14.08
N GLY A 4 -52.55 -46.81 12.84
CA GLY A 4 -52.46 -47.43 11.51
C GLY A 4 -51.97 -46.31 10.56
N SER A 5 -51.02 -46.56 9.65
CA SER A 5 -51.21 -47.06 8.27
C SER A 5 -51.58 -46.01 7.20
N ARG A 6 -50.66 -45.87 6.24
CA ARG A 6 -50.83 -45.67 4.76
C ARG A 6 -51.07 -44.26 4.16
N LEU A 7 -50.08 -43.88 3.34
CA LEU A 7 -50.03 -43.15 2.03
C LEU A 7 -51.24 -43.39 1.07
N PRO A 8 -51.36 -42.79 -0.15
CA PRO A 8 -50.85 -41.52 -0.76
C PRO A 8 -51.89 -40.78 -1.69
N GLU A 9 -51.41 -39.79 -2.47
CA GLU A 9 -51.80 -39.41 -3.86
C GLU A 9 -53.10 -38.63 -4.23
N ASP A 10 -52.85 -37.54 -4.99
CA ASP A 10 -53.50 -37.00 -6.19
C ASP A 10 -54.90 -36.33 -6.26
N ALA A 11 -54.83 -35.04 -6.63
CA ALA A 11 -55.52 -34.32 -7.72
C ALA A 11 -57.06 -34.21 -7.76
N VAL A 12 -57.56 -32.97 -8.08
CA VAL A 12 -58.38 -32.65 -9.28
C VAL A 12 -59.01 -31.23 -9.24
N ARG A 13 -58.76 -30.46 -10.32
CA ARG A 13 -59.53 -29.35 -10.99
C ARG A 13 -59.92 -28.07 -10.22
N GLY A 14 -59.82 -26.87 -10.79
CA GLY A 14 -59.43 -26.43 -12.13
C GLY A 14 -59.81 -24.95 -12.40
N VAL A 15 -59.37 -24.47 -13.57
CA VAL A 15 -59.87 -23.30 -14.36
C VAL A 15 -59.16 -21.93 -14.16
N SER A 16 -58.35 -21.55 -15.16
CA SER A 16 -57.95 -20.18 -15.55
C SER A 16 -59.06 -19.50 -16.40
N PRO A 17 -58.90 -18.30 -17.04
CA PRO A 17 -57.82 -17.29 -17.02
C PRO A 17 -58.33 -15.82 -16.96
N GLY A 18 -57.42 -14.84 -16.97
CA GLY A 18 -57.75 -13.45 -17.30
C GLY A 18 -56.58 -12.46 -17.22
N GLN A 19 -56.10 -12.02 -18.39
CA GLN A 19 -55.06 -11.00 -18.63
C GLN A 19 -55.66 -9.59 -18.81
N ARG A 20 -54.76 -8.58 -18.76
CA ARG A 20 -54.86 -7.14 -19.18
C ARG A 20 -55.51 -6.17 -18.18
N GLY A 21 -54.98 -4.96 -17.98
CA GLY A 21 -53.90 -4.30 -18.70
C GLY A 21 -53.48 -2.94 -18.11
N GLU A 22 -52.44 -2.39 -18.73
CA GLU A 22 -51.81 -1.09 -18.54
C GLU A 22 -52.70 0.11 -18.92
N LYS A 23 -52.35 1.30 -18.40
CA LYS A 23 -52.18 2.61 -19.08
C LYS A 23 -52.52 3.77 -18.12
N ILE A 24 -52.04 5.02 -18.19
CA ILE A 24 -50.94 5.78 -18.83
C ILE A 24 -51.02 7.19 -18.19
N VAL A 25 -49.87 7.82 -17.94
CA VAL A 25 -49.46 9.24 -18.09
C VAL A 25 -50.52 10.37 -18.12
N SER A 26 -50.24 11.47 -17.40
CA SER A 26 -50.50 12.83 -17.90
C SER A 26 -49.42 13.82 -17.41
N ALA A 27 -49.10 14.80 -18.27
CA ALA A 27 -48.09 15.85 -18.11
C ALA A 27 -48.77 17.24 -18.03
N LEU A 28 -48.09 18.27 -17.49
CA LEU A 28 -47.81 19.60 -18.11
C LEU A 28 -47.47 20.73 -17.10
N THR A 29 -46.28 21.34 -17.34
CA THR A 29 -45.90 22.79 -17.35
C THR A 29 -46.11 23.76 -16.17
N GLY A 30 -45.05 24.55 -15.88
CA GLY A 30 -45.16 25.96 -15.43
C GLY A 30 -44.03 26.45 -14.50
N ASP A 31 -43.21 27.41 -14.98
CA ASP A 31 -42.04 28.06 -14.34
C ASP A 31 -42.29 28.81 -13.01
N LEU A 32 -41.28 28.84 -12.13
CA LEU A 32 -40.90 30.04 -11.36
C LEU A 32 -39.47 29.95 -10.78
N VAL A 33 -38.72 31.02 -11.04
CA VAL A 33 -37.32 31.33 -10.72
C VAL A 33 -37.06 31.49 -9.22
N MET A 34 -35.97 30.94 -8.68
CA MET A 34 -35.11 31.61 -7.68
C MET A 34 -33.74 30.92 -7.53
N ALA A 35 -32.74 31.73 -7.20
CA ALA A 35 -31.33 31.60 -7.56
C ALA A 35 -30.47 30.63 -6.72
N ALA A 36 -29.34 30.29 -7.34
CA ALA A 36 -28.22 29.47 -6.91
C ALA A 36 -27.47 29.97 -5.67
N ALA A 37 -26.92 29.02 -4.90
CA ALA A 37 -25.53 29.03 -4.40
C ALA A 37 -25.19 27.67 -3.74
N LEU A 38 -24.73 26.71 -4.55
CA LEU A 38 -23.99 25.55 -4.03
C LEU A 38 -22.56 26.01 -3.69
N LYS A 39 -22.21 25.98 -2.41
CA LYS A 39 -20.81 25.98 -1.97
C LYS A 39 -20.37 24.53 -1.79
N SER A 40 -19.62 24.05 -2.77
CA SER A 40 -18.68 22.94 -2.63
C SER A 40 -17.67 23.29 -1.53
N ALA A 41 -17.55 22.45 -0.52
CA ALA A 41 -16.45 22.49 0.44
C ALA A 41 -15.52 21.33 0.09
N ALA A 42 -14.37 21.69 -0.48
CA ALA A 42 -13.23 20.81 -0.65
C ALA A 42 -12.47 20.76 0.70
N SER A 43 -12.20 19.55 1.19
CA SER A 43 -11.42 19.31 2.41
C SER A 43 -9.95 19.04 2.04
N PRO A 44 -8.96 19.79 2.57
CA PRO A 44 -7.54 19.46 2.42
C PRO A 44 -7.00 18.61 3.57
N MET A 45 -5.95 17.85 3.24
CA MET A 45 -5.20 16.91 4.07
C MET A 45 -4.42 17.60 5.20
N ARG A 46 -4.32 16.96 6.36
CA ARG A 46 -3.59 17.45 7.53
C ARG A 46 -2.29 16.68 7.70
N SER A 47 -1.15 17.38 7.77
CA SER A 47 0.07 16.84 8.37
C SER A 47 -0.16 16.68 9.87
N VAL A 48 -0.37 15.43 10.32
CA VAL A 48 -0.63 15.10 11.73
C VAL A 48 0.71 14.97 12.46
N VAL A 49 1.21 16.11 12.95
CA VAL A 49 2.01 16.14 14.19
C VAL A 49 1.13 15.56 15.30
N ALA A 50 1.71 14.69 16.12
CA ALA A 50 1.09 13.97 17.24
C ALA A 50 -0.20 14.62 17.77
N SER A 51 -1.32 13.89 17.63
CA SER A 51 -2.63 14.28 18.14
C SER A 51 -2.54 14.78 19.59
N PRO A 52 -2.88 16.06 19.89
CA PRO A 52 -3.03 16.47 21.27
C PRO A 52 -4.29 15.80 21.83
N ARG A 53 -4.14 14.97 22.87
CA ARG A 53 -5.27 14.38 23.61
C ARG A 53 -6.21 15.50 24.10
N PRO A 54 -7.54 15.31 24.05
CA PRO A 54 -8.49 16.35 24.44
C PRO A 54 -8.48 16.55 25.97
N VAL A 55 -8.04 17.72 26.41
CA VAL A 55 -8.20 18.17 27.80
C VAL A 55 -9.65 18.65 27.99
N LYS A 56 -10.42 17.94 28.83
CA LYS A 56 -11.73 18.41 29.32
C LYS A 56 -11.55 19.70 30.13
N GLY A 57 -12.05 20.83 29.65
CA GLY A 57 -12.05 22.08 30.41
C GLY A 57 -12.74 23.28 29.74
N THR A 58 -14.05 23.41 29.97
CA THR A 58 -14.86 24.64 30.11
C THR A 58 -14.76 25.82 29.12
N ALA A 59 -15.90 26.05 28.47
CA ALA A 59 -16.41 27.25 27.78
C ALA A 59 -15.74 28.63 28.04
N GLY A 60 -15.47 29.36 26.95
CA GLY A 60 -15.17 30.79 26.89
C GLY A 60 -15.44 31.36 25.50
N ARG A 61 -16.06 32.55 25.43
CA ARG A 61 -16.74 33.17 24.28
C ARG A 61 -15.83 33.70 23.16
N GLU A 62 -16.45 33.85 21.99
CA GLU A 62 -16.04 34.70 20.85
C GLU A 62 -15.30 35.99 21.31
N SER A 63 -14.03 36.11 20.94
CA SER A 63 -13.30 37.38 20.92
C SER A 63 -12.68 37.56 19.53
N ALA A 64 -12.79 38.77 18.99
CA ALA A 64 -12.51 39.10 17.60
C ALA A 64 -11.04 38.85 17.22
N ARG A 65 -10.78 37.79 16.44
CA ARG A 65 -9.45 37.37 16.01
C ARG A 65 -8.88 38.30 14.93
N ARG A 66 -7.72 38.92 15.17
CA ARG A 66 -6.88 39.55 14.13
C ARG A 66 -6.02 38.47 13.47
N ARG A 67 -6.58 37.73 12.52
CA ARG A 67 -5.79 36.80 11.69
C ARG A 67 -5.50 37.44 10.34
N LEU A 68 -4.31 37.17 9.79
CA LEU A 68 -3.88 37.72 8.52
C LEU A 68 -4.71 37.14 7.36
N GLN A 69 -5.07 38.00 6.41
CA GLN A 69 -5.54 37.61 5.09
C GLN A 69 -4.41 37.89 4.10
N LEU A 70 -3.87 36.84 3.47
CA LEU A 70 -2.93 37.01 2.36
C LEU A 70 -3.66 37.70 1.19
N LEU A 71 -3.12 38.82 0.72
CA LEU A 71 -3.54 39.46 -0.52
C LEU A 71 -2.91 38.71 -1.71
N PRO A 72 -3.63 38.47 -2.82
CA PRO A 72 -3.04 37.86 -4.01
C PRO A 72 -1.89 38.74 -4.53
N GLY A 73 -0.71 38.14 -4.72
CA GLY A 73 0.47 38.84 -5.20
C GLY A 73 0.23 39.53 -6.55
N SER A 74 0.55 40.81 -6.63
CA SER A 74 0.57 41.55 -7.90
C SER A 74 1.69 40.99 -8.78
N GLN A 75 1.31 40.42 -9.93
CA GLN A 75 2.24 40.05 -11.00
C GLN A 75 3.03 41.28 -11.44
N ALA A 76 4.35 41.26 -11.26
CA ALA A 76 5.26 42.14 -11.97
C ALA A 76 5.65 41.42 -13.27
N GLU A 77 5.23 41.98 -14.40
CA GLU A 77 5.61 41.53 -15.75
C GLU A 77 7.12 41.71 -15.98
N GLY A 78 7.79 40.65 -16.41
CA GLY A 78 9.15 40.61 -16.95
C GLY A 78 9.33 39.35 -17.82
N PRO A 79 10.10 39.39 -18.93
CA PRO A 79 9.77 38.61 -20.12
C PRO A 79 10.29 37.17 -20.12
N GLY A 80 9.44 36.31 -20.69
CA GLY A 80 9.57 34.89 -21.05
C GLY A 80 10.94 34.22 -21.13
N GLN A 81 10.99 33.04 -20.51
CA GLN A 81 11.74 31.85 -20.92
C GLN A 81 10.84 30.61 -20.75
N GLY A 82 11.00 29.62 -21.64
CA GLY A 82 10.10 28.48 -21.84
C GLY A 82 10.15 27.42 -20.72
N PRO A 83 9.44 26.28 -20.87
CA PRO A 83 9.30 25.31 -19.81
C PRO A 83 10.64 24.60 -19.57
N GLU A 84 11.27 24.88 -18.42
CA GLU A 84 12.30 24.03 -17.84
C GLU A 84 11.62 22.91 -17.04
N GLU A 85 12.15 21.70 -17.20
CA GLU A 85 11.71 20.47 -16.56
C GLU A 85 11.78 20.62 -15.03
N GLU A 86 10.75 20.14 -14.31
CA GLU A 86 10.78 20.04 -12.84
C GLU A 86 11.88 19.02 -12.45
N GLU A 87 13.07 19.53 -12.10
CA GLU A 87 14.04 18.75 -11.34
C GLU A 87 13.46 18.49 -9.93
N GLU A 88 13.32 17.21 -9.59
CA GLU A 88 13.08 16.77 -8.21
C GLU A 88 14.11 17.42 -7.29
N GLU A 89 13.65 18.05 -6.19
CA GLU A 89 14.55 18.51 -5.14
C GLU A 89 15.43 17.35 -4.66
N PRO A 90 16.77 17.49 -4.65
CA PRO A 90 17.62 16.45 -4.09
C PRO A 90 17.39 16.40 -2.59
N LEU A 91 16.95 15.24 -2.11
CA LEU A 91 16.96 14.91 -0.69
C LEU A 91 18.36 15.21 -0.12
N LEU A 92 18.38 15.99 0.97
CA LEU A 92 19.58 16.30 1.74
C LEU A 92 20.41 15.03 1.95
N SER A 93 21.65 15.05 1.45
CA SER A 93 22.64 14.02 1.74
C SER A 93 22.84 13.94 3.26
N VAL A 94 22.45 12.81 3.85
CA VAL A 94 22.78 12.45 5.22
C VAL A 94 24.32 12.37 5.31
N PRO A 95 24.98 13.06 6.26
CA PRO A 95 26.39 12.81 6.52
C PRO A 95 26.56 11.35 6.96
N GLU A 96 27.55 10.64 6.43
CA GLU A 96 27.87 9.22 6.74
C GLU A 96 28.35 8.98 8.19
N GLU A 97 27.89 9.76 9.18
CA GLU A 97 28.30 9.59 10.58
C GLU A 97 27.08 9.33 11.49
N ASP A 98 27.13 8.14 12.11
CA ASP A 98 26.44 7.71 13.33
C ASP A 98 25.00 7.13 13.28
N ASP A 99 24.75 6.14 12.42
CA ASP A 99 23.65 5.16 12.62
C ASP A 99 23.73 4.47 14.00
N GLN A 100 24.93 4.39 14.59
CA GLN A 100 25.15 3.84 15.93
C GLN A 100 24.65 4.77 17.05
N GLY A 101 24.62 6.08 16.83
CA GLY A 101 24.18 7.08 17.82
C GLY A 101 22.68 7.00 18.08
N LEU A 102 21.89 6.94 16.99
CA LEU A 102 20.42 6.83 17.06
C LEU A 102 19.99 5.55 17.78
N MET A 103 20.58 4.41 17.42
CA MET A 103 20.31 3.11 18.04
C MET A 103 20.76 3.05 19.51
N SER A 104 21.89 3.69 19.86
CA SER A 104 22.36 3.75 21.25
C SER A 104 21.45 4.59 22.15
N GLY A 105 20.88 5.68 21.62
CA GLY A 105 19.92 6.54 22.33
C GLY A 105 18.57 5.84 22.58
N PHE A 106 18.10 5.05 21.62
CA PHE A 106 16.90 4.22 21.83
C PHE A 106 17.13 3.13 22.88
N HIS A 107 18.23 2.36 22.80
CA HIS A 107 18.53 1.32 23.79
C HIS A 107 18.67 1.87 25.22
N THR A 108 19.40 2.98 25.42
CA THR A 108 19.57 3.55 26.77
C THR A 108 18.29 4.14 27.38
N SER A 109 17.29 4.50 26.56
CA SER A 109 16.01 5.05 27.05
C SER A 109 14.94 3.98 27.33
N LEU A 110 15.00 2.84 26.63
CA LEU A 110 14.04 1.73 26.73
C LEU A 110 14.50 0.57 27.63
N ASP A 111 15.73 0.62 28.16
CA ASP A 111 16.33 -0.41 29.04
C ASP A 111 15.57 -0.66 30.36
N TYR A 112 14.58 0.16 30.70
CA TYR A 112 13.65 -0.06 31.80
C TYR A 112 12.23 -0.07 31.25
N HIS A 113 11.72 -1.28 30.96
CA HIS A 113 10.34 -1.59 30.59
C HIS A 113 9.32 -0.47 30.90
N PRO A 114 8.63 0.00 29.86
CA PRO A 114 7.21 0.21 29.99
C PRO A 114 6.44 -0.44 28.85
N GLY A 115 5.17 -0.76 29.10
CA GLY A 115 4.24 -0.94 27.99
C GLY A 115 4.11 0.35 27.19
N ALA A 116 3.39 0.31 26.08
CA ALA A 116 3.10 1.52 25.30
C ALA A 116 2.44 2.63 26.14
N GLU A 117 1.75 2.26 27.23
CA GLU A 117 1.13 3.16 28.19
C GLU A 117 2.10 4.12 28.90
N ASP A 118 3.37 3.77 29.10
CA ASP A 118 4.36 4.66 29.73
C ASP A 118 5.39 5.23 28.74
N ALA A 119 5.17 5.07 27.43
CA ALA A 119 6.05 5.64 26.41
C ALA A 119 6.14 7.17 26.49
N ASP A 120 5.00 7.85 26.66
CA ASP A 120 4.94 9.30 26.83
C ASP A 120 5.71 9.77 28.07
N ASP A 121 5.60 9.03 29.17
CA ASP A 121 6.30 9.32 30.42
C ASP A 121 7.81 9.08 30.29
N ALA A 122 8.21 8.02 29.58
CA ALA A 122 9.61 7.69 29.30
C ALA A 122 10.27 8.74 28.40
N MET A 123 9.64 9.08 27.26
CA MET A 123 10.09 10.15 26.37
C MET A 123 10.14 11.48 27.13
N SER A 124 9.16 11.70 28.02
CA SER A 124 9.11 12.91 28.80
C SER A 124 10.26 13.04 29.79
N LYS A 125 10.58 11.94 30.47
CA LYS A 125 11.70 11.87 31.39
C LYS A 125 13.03 12.05 30.65
N TYR A 126 13.20 11.40 29.50
CA TYR A 126 14.39 11.50 28.66
C TYR A 126 14.67 12.96 28.25
N LEU A 127 13.67 13.66 27.71
CA LEU A 127 13.83 15.08 27.35
C LEU A 127 14.08 15.94 28.58
N SER A 128 13.37 15.71 29.68
CA SER A 128 13.53 16.48 30.91
C SER A 128 14.95 16.35 31.50
N GLU A 129 15.60 15.20 31.35
CA GLU A 129 16.99 15.00 31.78
C GLU A 129 17.98 15.78 30.90
N LYS A 130 17.74 15.82 29.58
CA LYS A 130 18.57 16.57 28.62
C LYS A 130 18.38 18.08 28.76
N LEU A 131 17.15 18.55 29.01
CA LEU A 131 16.86 19.97 29.18
C LEU A 131 17.46 20.57 30.47
N LYS A 132 17.74 19.76 31.50
CA LYS A 132 18.44 20.22 32.72
C LYS A 132 19.86 20.71 32.45
N LEU A 133 20.44 20.37 31.30
CA LEU A 133 21.76 20.84 30.91
C LEU A 133 21.76 22.36 30.66
N LYS A 134 20.62 22.95 30.29
CA LYS A 134 20.55 24.36 29.91
C LYS A 134 19.21 25.02 30.20
N ASP A 135 19.26 26.10 30.99
CA ASP A 135 18.06 26.84 31.41
C ASP A 135 17.46 27.71 30.28
N LYS A 136 18.32 28.24 29.40
CA LYS A 136 17.94 29.17 28.32
C LYS A 136 18.74 28.96 27.05
N TRP A 137 18.06 29.01 25.91
CA TRP A 137 18.66 28.84 24.59
C TRP A 137 17.81 29.48 23.49
N LEU A 138 18.42 29.80 22.35
CA LEU A 138 17.70 30.31 21.17
C LEU A 138 17.20 29.17 20.29
N GLY A 139 15.93 29.22 19.93
CA GLY A 139 15.29 28.27 19.04
C GLY A 139 14.38 28.96 18.03
N VAL A 140 14.00 28.23 16.99
CA VAL A 140 12.95 28.62 16.05
C VAL A 140 11.69 27.86 16.42
N TRP A 141 10.65 28.56 16.87
CA TRP A 141 9.32 27.99 17.02
C TRP A 141 8.66 27.90 15.64
N LYS A 142 8.45 26.67 15.16
CA LYS A 142 7.75 26.37 13.91
C LYS A 142 6.27 26.13 14.20
N ALA A 143 5.49 27.19 14.13
CA ALA A 143 4.08 27.19 14.45
C ALA A 143 3.22 26.82 13.24
N ASN A 144 2.05 26.23 13.51
CA ASN A 144 1.04 25.95 12.49
C ASN A 144 0.52 27.26 11.86
N PRO A 145 0.51 27.41 10.51
CA PRO A 145 0.03 28.60 9.83
C PRO A 145 -1.42 29.00 10.19
N GLU A 146 -2.29 28.06 10.57
CA GLU A 146 -3.68 28.33 10.97
C GLU A 146 -3.80 29.22 12.23
N LEU A 147 -2.74 29.30 13.03
CA LEU A 147 -2.68 30.22 14.16
C LEU A 147 -2.64 31.68 13.67
N PHE A 148 -1.99 31.94 12.53
CA PHE A 148 -1.72 33.28 12.02
C PHE A 148 -2.66 33.69 10.87
N PHE A 149 -3.12 32.74 10.04
CA PHE A 149 -3.84 33.04 8.80
C PHE A 149 -5.30 32.51 8.82
N VAL A 150 -6.23 33.29 8.24
CA VAL A 150 -7.63 32.83 8.01
C VAL A 150 -7.74 32.05 6.70
N LYS A 151 -6.97 32.46 5.70
CA LYS A 151 -6.91 31.86 4.36
C LYS A 151 -5.46 31.92 3.89
N TYR A 152 -4.94 30.77 3.53
CA TYR A 152 -3.63 30.61 2.93
C TYR A 152 -3.69 29.41 1.98
N GLU A 153 -2.83 29.39 0.96
CA GLU A 153 -2.61 28.17 0.18
C GLU A 153 -1.57 27.33 0.93
N GLU A 154 -1.92 26.11 1.32
CA GLU A 154 -1.10 25.24 2.18
C GLU A 154 0.25 24.89 1.55
N SER A 155 0.31 24.83 0.22
CA SER A 155 1.55 24.69 -0.57
C SER A 155 2.47 25.92 -0.54
N SER A 156 1.98 27.08 -0.10
CA SER A 156 2.75 28.34 -0.12
C SER A 156 3.47 28.65 1.21
N ILE A 157 2.97 28.12 2.33
CA ILE A 157 3.53 28.36 3.67
C ILE A 157 3.46 27.07 4.50
N PRO A 158 4.57 26.30 4.61
CA PRO A 158 4.55 25.03 5.35
C PRO A 158 4.52 25.24 6.87
N PHE A 159 5.10 26.34 7.38
CA PHE A 159 5.07 26.72 8.80
C PHE A 159 5.40 28.21 8.98
N VAL A 160 5.00 28.77 10.12
CA VAL A 160 5.44 30.10 10.57
C VAL A 160 6.58 29.92 11.58
N GLY A 161 7.81 30.21 11.15
CA GLY A 161 9.01 30.14 11.96
C GLY A 161 9.29 31.46 12.64
N ILE A 162 9.40 31.48 13.96
CA ILE A 162 9.69 32.67 14.76
C ILE A 162 10.89 32.38 15.65
N LEU A 163 11.87 33.29 15.68
CA LEU A 163 13.00 33.18 16.58
C LEU A 163 12.56 33.50 18.03
N VAL A 164 12.77 32.55 18.93
CA VAL A 164 12.36 32.63 20.33
C VAL A 164 13.53 32.31 21.27
N GLU A 165 13.55 32.99 22.42
CA GLU A 165 14.31 32.55 23.58
C GLU A 165 13.46 31.54 24.38
N VAL A 166 13.95 30.32 24.46
CA VAL A 166 13.33 29.22 25.19
C VAL A 166 13.83 29.25 26.62
N THR A 167 12.90 29.15 27.58
CA THR A 167 13.20 29.02 29.01
C THR A 167 12.68 27.70 29.53
N CYS A 168 13.58 26.81 29.91
CA CYS A 168 13.27 25.48 30.45
C CYS A 168 12.97 25.57 31.96
N LYS A 169 11.86 26.21 32.32
CA LYS A 169 11.37 26.16 33.71
C LYS A 169 10.47 24.94 33.89
N PRO A 170 10.77 24.00 34.81
CA PRO A 170 9.86 22.92 35.11
C PRO A 170 8.59 23.51 35.76
N SER A 171 7.48 23.50 35.03
CA SER A 171 6.15 23.71 35.60
C SER A 171 5.91 22.61 36.64
N GLN A 172 5.69 23.00 37.90
CA GLN A 172 5.44 22.06 39.00
C GLN A 172 4.04 21.40 38.92
N SER A 173 3.26 21.67 37.87
CA SER A 173 1.85 21.30 37.80
C SER A 173 1.39 20.68 36.48
N SER A 174 2.26 20.44 35.51
CA SER A 174 1.89 19.80 34.24
C SER A 174 2.54 18.42 34.12
N SER A 175 1.71 17.39 33.97
CA SER A 175 2.11 16.02 33.68
C SER A 175 2.77 15.83 32.31
N SER A 176 2.77 16.84 31.43
CA SER A 176 3.40 16.80 30.12
C SER A 176 4.69 17.62 30.10
N CYS A 177 5.85 16.98 29.95
CA CYS A 177 7.13 17.70 29.78
C CYS A 177 7.25 18.38 28.40
N PHE A 178 6.30 18.12 27.50
CA PHE A 178 6.34 18.57 26.11
C PHE A 178 6.03 20.04 25.93
N ASN A 179 5.90 20.83 27.00
CA ASN A 179 5.66 22.26 26.91
C ASN A 179 6.85 23.04 27.47
N VAL A 180 7.29 24.06 26.73
CA VAL A 180 8.32 24.99 27.16
C VAL A 180 7.81 26.41 27.12
N THR A 181 8.32 27.22 28.05
CA THR A 181 8.06 28.65 28.03
C THR A 181 8.95 29.32 26.98
N VAL A 182 8.36 30.09 26.09
CA VAL A 182 9.07 30.84 25.05
C VAL A 182 8.79 32.33 25.14
N SER A 183 9.75 33.13 24.71
CA SER A 183 9.60 34.57 24.54
C SER A 183 10.23 34.99 23.22
N VAL A 184 9.69 36.02 22.58
CA VAL A 184 10.24 36.52 21.32
C VAL A 184 11.69 36.97 21.52
N ALA A 185 12.60 36.46 20.69
CA ALA A 185 14.01 36.82 20.76
C ALA A 185 14.26 38.20 20.12
N GLU A 186 15.29 38.90 20.59
CA GLU A 186 15.76 40.15 19.99
C GLU A 186 17.10 39.92 19.26
N PRO A 187 17.23 40.32 17.98
CA PRO A 187 16.23 41.01 17.17
C PRO A 187 15.10 40.09 16.67
N PHE A 188 13.88 40.63 16.61
CA PHE A 188 12.72 39.92 16.05
C PHE A 188 13.02 39.39 14.64
N SER A 189 12.84 38.07 14.46
CA SER A 189 13.14 37.38 13.22
C SER A 189 12.08 36.32 12.93
N SER A 190 11.65 36.24 11.67
CA SER A 190 10.71 35.23 11.18
C SER A 190 10.98 34.87 9.72
N ASN A 191 10.59 33.66 9.30
CA ASN A 191 10.63 33.24 7.90
C ASN A 191 9.54 33.91 7.04
N ILE A 192 8.48 34.46 7.65
CA ILE A 192 7.41 35.17 6.94
C ILE A 192 7.75 36.66 6.89
N ALA A 193 7.93 37.18 5.67
CA ALA A 193 8.13 38.61 5.48
C ALA A 193 6.93 39.41 5.97
N ASN A 194 7.18 40.47 6.75
CA ASN A 194 6.18 41.41 7.29
C ASN A 194 5.17 40.82 8.29
N ILE A 195 5.47 39.70 8.96
CA ILE A 195 4.65 39.27 10.09
C ILE A 195 4.73 40.31 11.23
N PRO A 196 3.60 40.86 11.72
CA PRO A 196 3.62 41.85 12.79
C PRO A 196 4.06 41.23 14.12
N ARG A 197 5.02 41.85 14.81
CA ARG A 197 5.45 41.43 16.16
C ARG A 197 4.27 41.42 17.14
N ASP A 198 3.43 42.46 17.11
CA ASP A 198 2.24 42.56 17.97
C ASP A 198 1.30 41.35 17.82
N LEU A 199 1.16 40.80 16.61
CA LEU A 199 0.34 39.61 16.37
C LEU A 199 0.97 38.36 16.99
N VAL A 200 2.29 38.22 16.89
CA VAL A 200 3.02 37.11 17.51
C VAL A 200 2.91 37.18 19.03
N ASP A 201 3.06 38.38 19.60
CA ASP A 201 2.93 38.62 21.04
C ASP A 201 1.49 38.31 21.52
N GLU A 202 0.45 38.77 20.80
CA GLU A 202 -0.95 38.43 21.10
C GLU A 202 -1.18 36.89 21.10
N ILE A 203 -0.64 36.17 20.12
CA ILE A 203 -0.78 34.71 20.04
C ILE A 203 -0.02 34.01 21.17
N LEU A 204 1.21 34.45 21.48
CA LEU A 204 1.96 33.89 22.61
C LEU A 204 1.27 34.19 23.94
N GLU A 205 0.63 35.34 24.11
CA GLU A 205 -0.21 35.63 25.28
C GLU A 205 -1.41 34.69 25.36
N GLU A 206 -2.11 34.41 24.25
CA GLU A 206 -3.21 33.43 24.19
C GLU A 206 -2.74 32.01 24.56
N LEU A 207 -1.51 31.65 24.21
CA LEU A 207 -0.87 30.37 24.55
C LEU A 207 -0.20 30.39 25.93
N GLU A 208 -0.35 31.45 26.72
CA GLU A 208 0.31 31.63 28.03
C GLU A 208 1.84 31.47 27.95
N HIS A 209 2.43 31.85 26.81
CA HIS A 209 3.85 31.68 26.46
C HIS A 209 4.32 30.22 26.50
N SER A 210 3.41 29.25 26.49
CA SER A 210 3.68 27.83 26.57
C SER A 210 3.44 27.18 25.22
N VAL A 211 4.52 26.72 24.57
CA VAL A 211 4.44 26.05 23.26
C VAL A 211 4.97 24.62 23.36
N SER A 212 4.56 23.77 22.41
CA SER A 212 5.07 22.42 22.33
C SER A 212 6.57 22.44 22.04
N LEU A 213 7.35 21.76 22.87
CA LEU A 213 8.79 21.59 22.73
C LEU A 213 9.16 20.94 21.39
N LEU A 214 8.33 20.02 20.88
CA LEU A 214 8.55 19.38 19.58
C LEU A 214 8.38 20.36 18.40
N GLU A 215 7.75 21.51 18.61
CA GLU A 215 7.67 22.58 17.61
C GLU A 215 8.88 23.54 17.64
N VAL A 216 9.78 23.41 18.62
CA VAL A 216 10.92 24.32 18.79
C VAL A 216 12.23 23.68 18.34
N TYR A 217 12.91 24.34 17.41
CA TYR A 217 14.14 23.83 16.78
C TYR A 217 15.36 24.62 17.27
N PRO A 218 16.33 24.00 17.97
CA PRO A 218 17.55 24.68 18.39
C PRO A 218 18.33 25.32 17.23
N VAL A 219 18.87 26.52 17.45
CA VAL A 219 19.72 27.20 16.44
C VAL A 219 21.16 26.72 16.57
N GLU A 220 21.77 26.33 15.44
CA GLU A 220 23.15 25.86 15.34
C GLU A 220 24.18 26.93 15.78
N GLY A 221 25.34 26.50 16.30
CA GLY A 221 26.48 27.38 16.57
C GLY A 221 26.48 28.08 17.93
N GLN A 222 25.57 27.71 18.84
CA GLN A 222 25.52 28.28 20.19
C GLN A 222 26.47 27.59 21.18
N ASP A 223 26.30 26.28 21.43
CA ASP A 223 26.94 25.55 22.53
C ASP A 223 26.92 24.02 22.30
N SER A 224 27.86 23.28 22.89
CA SER A 224 27.90 21.81 22.82
C SER A 224 26.71 21.15 23.53
N ASP A 225 26.28 21.70 24.67
CA ASP A 225 25.12 21.15 25.41
C ASP A 225 23.82 21.31 24.61
N LEU A 226 23.75 22.29 23.70
CA LEU A 226 22.60 22.48 22.81
C LEU A 226 22.57 21.44 21.69
N HIS A 227 23.73 20.93 21.28
CA HIS A 227 23.79 19.83 20.31
C HIS A 227 23.13 18.57 20.88
N ASP A 228 23.38 18.24 22.15
CA ASP A 228 22.73 17.12 22.83
C ASP A 228 21.22 17.31 22.96
N ILE A 229 20.75 18.54 23.23
CA ILE A 229 19.32 18.87 23.26
C ILE A 229 18.71 18.71 21.86
N ALA A 230 19.38 19.19 20.81
CA ALA A 230 18.91 19.06 19.43
C ALA A 230 18.78 17.59 19.03
N LEU A 231 19.81 16.77 19.29
CA LEU A 231 19.77 15.33 19.04
C LEU A 231 18.63 14.65 19.80
N ALA A 232 18.43 14.99 21.08
CA ALA A 232 17.34 14.43 21.86
C ALA A 232 15.96 14.79 21.30
N LEU A 233 15.78 16.03 20.82
CA LEU A 233 14.54 16.45 20.16
C LEU A 233 14.31 15.70 18.85
N GLU A 234 15.35 15.50 18.04
CA GLU A 234 15.24 14.72 16.79
C GLU A 234 14.88 13.25 17.06
N VAL A 235 15.45 12.62 18.09
CA VAL A 235 15.09 11.25 18.50
C VAL A 235 13.61 11.15 18.85
N VAL A 236 13.09 12.11 19.64
CA VAL A 236 11.69 12.09 20.07
C VAL A 236 10.74 12.45 18.94
N ARG A 237 11.10 13.40 18.07
CA ARG A 237 10.36 13.67 16.83
C ARG A 237 10.29 12.42 15.96
N PHE A 238 11.43 11.77 15.72
CA PHE A 238 11.49 10.54 14.95
C PHE A 238 10.58 9.45 15.53
N PHE A 239 10.58 9.31 16.86
CA PHE A 239 9.68 8.39 17.55
C PHE A 239 8.21 8.71 17.23
N TYR A 240 7.74 9.94 17.45
CA TYR A 240 6.33 10.27 17.23
C TYR A 240 5.91 10.33 15.76
N ASP A 241 6.83 10.71 14.86
CA ASP A 241 6.54 10.88 13.44
C ASP A 241 6.53 9.54 12.69
N PHE A 242 7.44 8.62 13.05
CA PHE A 242 7.67 7.39 12.28
C PHE A 242 7.42 6.10 13.05
N LEU A 243 7.60 6.07 14.37
CA LEU A 243 7.53 4.83 15.16
C LEU A 243 6.21 4.68 15.92
N TRP A 244 5.76 5.73 16.61
CA TRP A 244 4.54 5.73 17.41
C TRP A 244 3.31 5.48 16.54
N ARG A 245 2.38 4.68 17.07
CA ARG A 245 1.04 4.54 16.52
C ARG A 245 0.02 4.81 17.62
N ASP A 246 -1.06 5.44 17.23
CA ASP A 246 -2.20 5.76 18.10
C ASP A 246 -3.02 4.52 18.53
N TRP A 247 -2.67 3.31 18.09
CA TRP A 247 -3.20 2.05 18.61
C TRP A 247 -2.23 1.36 19.57
N ASP A 248 -1.03 1.90 19.76
CA ASP A 248 -0.07 1.34 20.72
C ASP A 248 -0.60 1.54 22.15
N ASP A 249 -1.22 2.69 22.46
CA ASP A 249 -1.80 2.97 23.77
C ASP A 249 -3.17 2.28 24.02
N GLU A 250 -3.80 1.74 22.97
CA GLU A 250 -5.10 1.06 23.07
C GLU A 250 -4.95 -0.44 23.38
N GLU A 251 -3.81 -1.07 23.04
CA GLU A 251 -3.59 -2.51 23.15
C GLU A 251 -2.33 -2.82 23.97
N SER A 252 -2.46 -3.69 24.98
CA SER A 252 -1.32 -4.13 25.77
C SER A 252 -0.33 -4.92 24.89
N CYS A 253 0.91 -4.45 24.80
CA CYS A 253 1.99 -5.12 24.08
C CYS A 253 2.96 -5.76 25.07
N GLU A 254 3.14 -7.09 25.01
CA GLU A 254 4.03 -7.81 25.92
C GLU A 254 5.52 -7.46 25.70
N ASN A 255 5.90 -7.08 24.48
CA ASN A 255 7.27 -6.71 24.11
C ASN A 255 7.30 -5.49 23.18
N TYR A 256 7.03 -4.32 23.77
CA TYR A 256 7.01 -3.05 23.04
C TYR A 256 8.38 -2.70 22.43
N THR A 257 9.48 -3.00 23.11
CA THR A 257 10.84 -2.75 22.60
C THR A 257 11.10 -3.47 21.28
N ALA A 258 10.77 -4.77 21.20
CA ALA A 258 10.90 -5.51 19.95
C ALA A 258 10.01 -4.94 18.84
N LEU A 259 8.78 -4.51 19.15
CA LEU A 259 7.89 -3.85 18.18
C LEU A 259 8.49 -2.53 17.65
N ILE A 260 9.20 -1.77 18.48
CA ILE A 260 9.89 -0.55 18.06
C ILE A 260 11.10 -0.86 17.17
N GLU A 261 11.91 -1.86 17.51
CA GLU A 261 13.02 -2.35 16.66
C GLU A 261 12.51 -2.78 15.27
N GLU A 262 11.45 -3.59 15.26
CA GLU A 262 10.34 -3.61 14.30
C GLU A 262 10.28 -2.50 13.25
N ARG A 263 9.76 -1.39 13.73
CA ARG A 263 9.41 -0.23 12.94
C ARG A 263 10.65 0.55 12.50
N ILE A 264 11.74 0.52 13.28
CA ILE A 264 13.03 1.08 12.86
C ILE A 264 13.55 0.30 11.65
N ASN A 265 13.56 -1.03 11.71
CA ASN A 265 13.96 -1.87 10.59
C ASN A 265 13.09 -1.61 9.36
N LEU A 266 11.77 -1.54 9.54
CA LEU A 266 10.84 -1.20 8.45
C LEU A 266 11.15 0.17 7.83
N TRP A 267 11.46 1.17 8.65
CA TRP A 267 11.82 2.50 8.16
C TRP A 267 13.13 2.46 7.37
N CYS A 268 14.17 1.84 7.91
CA CYS A 268 15.46 1.68 7.23
C CYS A 268 15.31 0.95 5.89
N ASP A 269 14.55 -0.16 5.86
CA ASP A 269 14.30 -0.95 4.66
C ASP A 269 13.54 -0.15 3.58
N ILE A 270 12.71 0.82 3.98
CA ILE A 270 12.05 1.73 3.03
C ILE A 270 13.05 2.76 2.47
N GLN A 271 13.95 3.29 3.31
CA GLN A 271 14.92 4.31 2.88
C GLN A 271 16.02 3.74 1.98
N ASP A 272 16.52 2.56 2.30
CA ASP A 272 17.63 1.92 1.58
C ASP A 272 17.18 1.17 0.30
N GLY A 273 15.87 1.13 0.05
CA GLY A 273 15.25 0.47 -1.12
C GLY A 273 15.12 -1.04 -0.99
N THR A 274 15.36 -1.64 0.19
CA THR A 274 15.09 -3.05 0.48
C THR A 274 13.62 -3.39 0.26
N ILE A 275 12.73 -2.48 0.65
CA ILE A 275 11.32 -2.50 0.27
C ILE A 275 11.17 -1.73 -1.05
N PRO A 276 10.67 -2.38 -2.13
CA PRO A 276 10.40 -1.73 -3.39
C PRO A 276 9.58 -0.44 -3.25
N GLY A 277 9.93 0.60 -4.02
CA GLY A 277 9.25 1.90 -4.01
C GLY A 277 7.71 1.81 -4.09
N PRO A 278 7.13 1.05 -5.02
CA PRO A 278 5.67 0.87 -5.08
C PRO A 278 5.09 0.28 -3.78
N ILE A 279 5.78 -0.70 -3.20
CA ILE A 279 5.38 -1.37 -1.96
C ILE A 279 5.44 -0.39 -0.77
N ALA A 280 6.52 0.38 -0.67
CA ALA A 280 6.66 1.44 0.34
C ALA A 280 5.58 2.52 0.21
N GLN A 281 5.27 2.95 -1.02
CA GLN A 281 4.18 3.91 -1.28
C GLN A 281 2.82 3.38 -0.81
N ARG A 282 2.56 2.08 -0.99
CA ARG A 282 1.32 1.46 -0.49
C ARG A 282 1.24 1.45 1.03
N PHE A 283 2.32 1.12 1.73
CA PHE A 283 2.36 1.24 3.19
C PHE A 283 2.05 2.67 3.62
N LYS A 284 2.74 3.67 3.04
CA LYS A 284 2.53 5.10 3.31
C LYS A 284 1.08 5.53 3.05
N LYS A 285 0.50 5.16 1.90
CA LYS A 285 -0.90 5.44 1.53
C LYS A 285 -1.90 4.78 2.48
N THR A 286 -1.61 3.57 2.95
CA THR A 286 -2.47 2.85 3.90
C THR A 286 -2.42 3.51 5.28
N LEU A 287 -1.22 3.90 5.74
CA LEU A 287 -1.03 4.63 6.99
C LEU A 287 -1.72 6.00 6.96
N GLU A 288 -1.60 6.70 5.84
CA GLU A 288 -2.27 7.98 5.63
C GLU A 288 -3.80 7.83 5.59
N LYS A 289 -4.31 6.82 4.89
CA LYS A 289 -5.74 6.51 4.87
C LYS A 289 -6.25 6.21 6.28
N TYR A 290 -5.48 5.46 7.06
CA TYR A 290 -5.78 5.17 8.46
C TYR A 290 -5.90 6.46 9.29
N LYS A 291 -4.89 7.33 9.24
CA LYS A 291 -4.87 8.62 9.99
C LYS A 291 -6.09 9.47 9.65
N ASN A 292 -6.40 9.61 8.36
CA ASN A 292 -7.56 10.37 7.89
C ASN A 292 -8.88 9.77 8.39
N LYS A 293 -9.05 8.44 8.32
CA LYS A 293 -10.26 7.77 8.82
C LYS A 293 -10.43 7.91 10.33
N ARG A 294 -9.34 7.92 11.10
CA ARG A 294 -9.37 8.18 12.55
C ARG A 294 -9.85 9.59 12.86
N VAL A 295 -9.34 10.60 12.16
CA VAL A 295 -9.82 11.99 12.29
C VAL A 295 -11.31 12.11 11.93
N GLU A 296 -11.74 11.52 10.81
CA GLU A 296 -13.16 11.49 10.41
C GLU A 296 -14.06 10.88 11.50
N LEU A 297 -13.61 9.81 12.18
CA LEU A 297 -14.36 9.18 13.27
C LEU A 297 -14.47 10.12 14.48
N ILE A 298 -13.36 10.75 14.88
CA ILE A 298 -13.33 11.68 16.02
C ILE A 298 -14.24 12.87 15.75
N GLU A 299 -14.17 13.47 14.55
CA GLU A 299 -15.04 14.57 14.15
C GLU A 299 -16.51 14.15 14.15
N TYR A 300 -16.80 12.98 13.58
CA TYR A 300 -18.16 12.44 13.56
C TYR A 300 -18.71 12.26 14.99
N GLN A 301 -17.92 11.67 15.89
CA GLN A 301 -18.30 11.49 17.29
C GLN A 301 -18.49 12.83 18.02
N SER A 302 -17.64 13.83 17.74
CA SER A 302 -17.74 15.16 18.37
C SER A 302 -19.00 15.94 17.95
N ASN A 303 -19.55 15.64 16.76
CA ASN A 303 -20.76 16.26 16.24
C ASN A 303 -22.05 15.66 16.82
N ILE A 304 -21.96 14.51 17.50
CA ILE A 304 -23.09 13.88 18.19
C ILE A 304 -23.30 14.62 19.51
N LYS A 305 -24.39 15.39 19.61
CA LYS A 305 -24.66 16.27 20.77
C LYS A 305 -25.34 15.55 21.96
N GLU A 306 -25.99 14.41 21.71
CA GLU A 306 -26.80 13.65 22.67
C GLU A 306 -26.51 12.13 22.58
N ASP A 307 -27.36 11.28 23.15
CA ASP A 307 -27.26 9.83 22.95
C ASP A 307 -27.42 9.48 21.46
N PRO A 308 -26.51 8.66 20.89
CA PRO A 308 -26.54 8.34 19.46
C PRO A 308 -27.80 7.56 19.12
N SER A 309 -28.50 7.99 18.07
CA SER A 309 -29.57 7.20 17.47
C SER A 309 -29.02 5.87 16.91
N ALA A 310 -29.89 4.89 16.69
CA ALA A 310 -29.49 3.61 16.12
C ALA A 310 -28.79 3.77 14.75
N ALA A 311 -29.20 4.75 13.94
CA ALA A 311 -28.57 5.03 12.65
C ALA A 311 -27.16 5.61 12.82
N GLU A 312 -26.99 6.55 13.75
CA GLU A 312 -25.68 7.15 14.05
C GLU A 312 -24.71 6.13 14.66
N ALA A 313 -25.21 5.25 15.52
CA ALA A 313 -24.44 4.15 16.10
C ALA A 313 -23.94 3.17 15.02
N VAL A 314 -24.81 2.80 14.07
CA VAL A 314 -24.43 1.93 12.94
C VAL A 314 -23.37 2.61 12.06
N GLU A 315 -23.51 3.91 11.78
CA GLU A 315 -22.54 4.63 10.95
C GLU A 315 -21.19 4.79 11.67
N CYS A 316 -21.20 5.08 12.97
CA CYS A 316 -20.01 5.08 13.81
C CYS A 316 -19.31 3.70 13.79
N TRP A 317 -20.09 2.62 13.86
CA TRP A 317 -19.56 1.26 13.80
C TRP A 317 -18.93 0.91 12.45
N LYS A 318 -19.51 1.37 11.33
CA LYS A 318 -18.90 1.20 10.00
C LYS A 318 -17.55 1.92 9.90
N LYS A 319 -17.48 3.18 10.37
CA LYS A 319 -16.24 3.97 10.39
C LYS A 319 -15.18 3.29 11.26
N TYR A 320 -15.56 2.85 12.46
CA TYR A 320 -14.70 2.09 13.35
C TYR A 320 -14.20 0.78 12.72
N TYR A 321 -15.07 0.04 12.05
CA TYR A 321 -14.69 -1.21 11.37
C TYR A 321 -13.66 -0.96 10.26
N GLU A 322 -13.79 0.12 9.47
CA GLU A 322 -12.79 0.48 8.47
C GLU A 322 -11.42 0.78 9.10
N ILE A 323 -11.39 1.49 10.24
CA ILE A 323 -10.16 1.78 11.00
C ILE A 323 -9.52 0.50 11.52
N VAL A 324 -10.30 -0.41 12.13
CA VAL A 324 -9.79 -1.70 12.64
C VAL A 324 -9.21 -2.55 11.51
N MET A 325 -9.86 -2.58 10.35
CA MET A 325 -9.34 -3.28 9.17
C MET A 325 -8.01 -2.70 8.67
N LEU A 326 -7.89 -1.36 8.62
CA LEU A 326 -6.66 -0.69 8.22
C LEU A 326 -5.53 -0.90 9.25
N CYS A 327 -5.84 -0.82 10.55
CA CYS A 327 -4.91 -1.12 11.64
C CYS A 327 -4.37 -2.56 11.53
N GLY A 328 -5.25 -3.55 11.34
CA GLY A 328 -4.83 -4.94 11.15
C GLY A 328 -3.93 -5.12 9.93
N LEU A 329 -4.19 -4.41 8.83
CA LEU A 329 -3.31 -4.41 7.65
C LEU A 329 -1.93 -3.84 7.98
N LEU A 330 -1.86 -2.68 8.64
CA LEU A 330 -0.61 -2.03 9.04
C LEU A 330 0.21 -2.89 10.00
N LYS A 331 -0.43 -3.55 10.97
CA LYS A 331 0.23 -4.51 11.86
C LYS A 331 0.87 -5.69 11.10
N MET A 332 0.23 -6.16 10.02
CA MET A 332 0.85 -7.19 9.16
C MET A 332 2.08 -6.67 8.40
N TRP A 333 2.12 -5.39 8.05
CA TRP A 333 3.32 -4.76 7.46
C TRP A 333 4.46 -4.66 8.46
N GLU A 334 4.13 -4.39 9.72
CA GLU A 334 5.08 -4.27 10.83
C GLU A 334 5.62 -5.65 11.29
N ASP A 335 4.94 -6.74 10.96
CA ASP A 335 5.46 -8.11 11.15
C ASP A 335 6.52 -8.43 10.08
N LEU A 336 7.73 -8.84 10.50
CA LEU A 336 8.95 -8.97 9.68
C LEU A 336 8.82 -9.84 8.42
N ARG A 337 7.72 -10.57 8.26
CA ARG A 337 7.59 -11.69 7.34
C ARG A 337 7.18 -11.27 5.92
N LEU A 338 6.76 -10.02 5.72
CA LEU A 338 6.16 -9.58 4.45
C LEU A 338 6.99 -8.55 3.65
N ARG A 339 8.21 -8.18 4.08
CA ARG A 339 8.95 -7.02 3.55
C ARG A 339 9.11 -6.98 2.02
N VAL A 340 9.21 -8.14 1.35
CA VAL A 340 9.43 -8.17 -0.12
C VAL A 340 8.13 -8.15 -0.94
N HIS A 341 6.98 -8.50 -0.35
CA HIS A 341 5.72 -8.67 -1.11
C HIS A 341 4.56 -7.82 -0.57
N GLY A 342 4.65 -7.36 0.68
CA GLY A 342 3.54 -6.75 1.41
C GLY A 342 2.35 -7.72 1.63
N PRO A 343 1.42 -7.39 2.53
CA PRO A 343 0.13 -8.06 2.63
C PRO A 343 -0.76 -7.76 1.41
N PHE A 344 -1.40 -8.79 0.87
CA PHE A 344 -2.48 -8.60 -0.12
C PHE A 344 -3.67 -7.89 0.54
N PHE A 345 -4.21 -6.86 -0.10
CA PHE A 345 -5.34 -6.13 0.45
C PHE A 345 -6.60 -7.00 0.35
N PRO A 346 -7.42 -7.11 1.41
CA PRO A 346 -8.70 -7.79 1.33
C PRO A 346 -9.60 -7.05 0.32
N ARG A 347 -9.83 -7.69 -0.83
CA ARG A 347 -10.61 -7.09 -1.93
C ARG A 347 -12.10 -7.21 -1.65
N ILE A 348 -12.85 -6.13 -1.89
CA ILE A 348 -14.32 -6.19 -1.95
C ILE A 348 -14.69 -7.21 -3.04
N LEU A 349 -15.38 -8.27 -2.64
CA LEU A 349 -15.73 -9.39 -3.51
C LEU A 349 -16.73 -8.93 -4.57
N ARG A 350 -16.27 -8.67 -5.80
CA ARG A 350 -17.16 -8.60 -6.96
C ARG A 350 -17.78 -9.97 -7.14
N ARG A 351 -19.12 -10.03 -7.12
CA ARG A 351 -19.85 -11.29 -7.29
C ARG A 351 -19.71 -11.77 -8.73
N ARG A 352 -19.34 -13.04 -8.91
CA ARG A 352 -19.37 -13.73 -10.21
C ARG A 352 -20.77 -13.59 -10.83
N LYS A 353 -20.85 -13.19 -12.09
CA LYS A 353 -22.12 -13.08 -12.83
C LYS A 353 -22.61 -14.44 -13.30
N GLY A 354 -21.68 -15.34 -13.62
CA GLY A 354 -21.97 -16.68 -14.12
C GLY A 354 -22.43 -16.63 -15.58
N LYS A 355 -23.25 -17.61 -15.98
CA LYS A 355 -23.73 -17.72 -17.37
C LYS A 355 -24.91 -16.79 -17.62
N ARG A 356 -25.03 -16.28 -18.85
CA ARG A 356 -26.18 -15.47 -19.29
C ARG A 356 -27.48 -16.28 -19.28
N ASN A 357 -28.60 -15.61 -18.97
CA ASN A 357 -29.93 -16.23 -18.89
C ASN A 357 -30.39 -16.92 -20.19
N PHE A 358 -29.98 -16.41 -21.36
CA PHE A 358 -30.31 -16.98 -22.66
C PHE A 358 -29.29 -18.03 -23.15
N GLY A 359 -28.28 -18.36 -22.33
CA GLY A 359 -27.37 -19.50 -22.54
C GLY A 359 -26.34 -19.37 -23.68
N LYS A 360 -26.35 -18.28 -24.45
CA LYS A 360 -25.35 -18.02 -25.50
C LYS A 360 -24.22 -17.14 -24.97
N THR A 361 -23.03 -17.32 -25.54
CA THR A 361 -21.85 -16.50 -25.27
C THR A 361 -21.73 -15.37 -26.28
N ILE A 362 -21.07 -14.29 -25.88
CA ILE A 362 -20.83 -13.12 -26.72
C ILE A 362 -19.32 -12.93 -26.90
N THR A 363 -18.93 -12.55 -28.11
CA THR A 363 -17.59 -12.07 -28.40
C THR A 363 -17.58 -10.55 -28.37
N HIS A 364 -16.89 -9.98 -27.39
CA HIS A 364 -16.71 -8.56 -27.19
C HIS A 364 -15.53 -8.08 -28.04
N ILE A 365 -15.74 -7.15 -28.97
CA ILE A 365 -14.70 -6.58 -29.81
C ILE A 365 -14.28 -5.23 -29.22
N VAL A 366 -13.00 -5.08 -28.87
CA VAL A 366 -12.45 -3.84 -28.30
C VAL A 366 -11.56 -3.16 -29.34
N ALA A 367 -12.06 -2.07 -29.92
CA ALA A 367 -11.33 -1.27 -30.90
C ALA A 367 -11.93 0.14 -31.02
N LYS A 368 -11.06 1.16 -31.07
CA LYS A 368 -11.47 2.56 -31.30
C LYS A 368 -12.16 2.75 -32.64
N VAL A 369 -11.69 2.05 -33.68
CA VAL A 369 -12.26 2.07 -35.02
C VAL A 369 -12.42 0.63 -35.51
N MET A 370 -13.59 0.32 -36.03
CA MET A 370 -13.92 -1.01 -36.53
C MET A 370 -13.96 -1.00 -38.07
N THR A 371 -13.28 -1.98 -38.67
CA THR A 371 -13.34 -2.23 -40.12
C THR A 371 -14.03 -3.57 -40.38
N THR A 372 -14.59 -3.75 -41.57
CA THR A 372 -15.22 -5.03 -41.95
C THR A 372 -14.22 -6.18 -41.97
N ASP A 373 -12.95 -5.88 -42.24
CA ASP A 373 -11.87 -6.87 -42.29
C ASP A 373 -11.61 -7.53 -40.94
N MET A 374 -11.78 -6.77 -39.84
CA MET A 374 -11.56 -7.24 -38.47
C MET A 374 -12.53 -8.35 -38.04
N VAL A 375 -13.64 -8.53 -38.75
CA VAL A 375 -14.69 -9.49 -38.42
C VAL A 375 -14.71 -10.70 -39.35
N LYS A 376 -13.89 -10.68 -40.43
CA LYS A 376 -13.92 -11.69 -41.49
C LYS A 376 -13.61 -13.09 -41.02
N ASP A 377 -12.74 -13.22 -40.02
CA ASP A 377 -12.27 -14.50 -39.50
C ASP A 377 -13.19 -15.09 -38.40
N LEU A 378 -14.24 -14.36 -38.01
CA LEU A 378 -15.21 -14.82 -37.01
C LEU A 378 -16.32 -15.64 -37.70
N SER A 379 -16.84 -16.64 -36.97
CA SER A 379 -17.93 -17.47 -37.51
C SER A 379 -19.20 -16.63 -37.67
N PRO A 380 -20.03 -16.87 -38.71
CA PRO A 380 -21.24 -16.08 -38.96
C PRO A 380 -22.30 -16.19 -37.86
N ASP A 381 -22.24 -17.24 -37.03
CA ASP A 381 -23.17 -17.47 -35.91
C ASP A 381 -22.71 -16.81 -34.61
N THR A 382 -21.55 -16.14 -34.62
CA THR A 382 -20.96 -15.52 -33.43
C THR A 382 -21.73 -14.25 -33.07
N LEU A 383 -22.19 -14.15 -31.82
CA LEU A 383 -22.79 -12.92 -31.31
C LEU A 383 -21.68 -11.91 -30.98
N LEU A 384 -21.75 -10.73 -31.58
CA LEU A 384 -20.72 -9.69 -31.43
C LEU A 384 -21.27 -8.49 -30.69
N GLN A 385 -20.44 -7.92 -29.81
CA GLN A 385 -20.69 -6.62 -29.19
C GLN A 385 -19.42 -5.78 -29.25
N GLN A 386 -19.48 -4.61 -29.88
CA GLN A 386 -18.34 -3.69 -29.96
C GLN A 386 -18.28 -2.80 -28.72
N HIS A 387 -17.06 -2.52 -28.26
CA HIS A 387 -16.73 -1.54 -27.23
C HIS A 387 -15.54 -0.69 -27.73
N ASP A 388 -15.57 0.59 -27.38
CA ASP A 388 -14.47 1.54 -27.58
C ASP A 388 -13.45 1.49 -26.43
N ASP A 389 -13.86 0.94 -25.28
CA ASP A 389 -13.10 0.84 -24.05
C ASP A 389 -13.03 -0.60 -23.51
N LEU A 390 -11.86 -0.98 -22.95
CA LEU A 390 -11.63 -2.34 -22.46
C LEU A 390 -12.36 -2.60 -21.13
N ASP A 391 -12.49 -1.61 -20.25
CA ASP A 391 -13.22 -1.76 -19.00
C ASP A 391 -14.71 -1.98 -19.24
N LEU A 392 -15.32 -1.25 -20.19
CA LEU A 392 -16.71 -1.46 -20.61
C LEU A 392 -16.96 -2.87 -21.16
N ALA A 393 -15.98 -3.40 -21.91
CA ALA A 393 -16.06 -4.76 -22.43
C ALA A 393 -16.03 -5.79 -21.30
N LEU A 394 -15.09 -5.66 -20.35
CA LEU A 394 -14.96 -6.53 -19.17
C LEU A 394 -16.21 -6.44 -18.26
N ASP A 395 -16.77 -5.24 -18.09
CA ASP A 395 -18.02 -5.04 -17.35
C ASP A 395 -19.24 -5.63 -18.04
N SER A 396 -19.17 -5.90 -19.33
CA SER A 396 -20.24 -6.55 -20.09
C SER A 396 -20.08 -8.07 -20.19
N CYS A 397 -18.94 -8.64 -19.75
CA CYS A 397 -18.65 -10.07 -19.84
C CYS A 397 -19.42 -10.92 -18.82
N TYR A 398 -19.68 -12.17 -19.21
CA TYR A 398 -20.22 -13.27 -18.41
C TYR A 398 -19.36 -14.53 -18.63
N SER A 399 -19.49 -15.56 -17.77
CA SER A 399 -18.75 -16.82 -17.94
C SER A 399 -19.02 -17.44 -19.32
N GLY A 400 -17.94 -17.73 -20.05
CA GLY A 400 -17.92 -18.28 -21.41
C GLY A 400 -17.71 -17.23 -22.51
N ASP A 401 -17.76 -15.94 -22.19
CA ASP A 401 -17.56 -14.88 -23.17
C ASP A 401 -16.08 -14.75 -23.58
N THR A 402 -15.86 -14.15 -24.75
CA THR A 402 -14.52 -13.90 -25.30
C THR A 402 -14.35 -12.41 -25.57
N VAL A 403 -13.26 -11.80 -25.11
CA VAL A 403 -12.86 -10.44 -25.41
C VAL A 403 -11.76 -10.48 -26.45
N VAL A 404 -11.96 -9.78 -27.56
CA VAL A 404 -11.05 -9.69 -28.69
C VAL A 404 -10.53 -8.28 -28.77
N ILE A 405 -9.22 -8.12 -28.58
CA ILE A 405 -8.53 -6.83 -28.55
C ILE A 405 -7.72 -6.68 -29.84
N PHE A 406 -7.87 -5.55 -30.51
CA PHE A 406 -7.12 -5.22 -31.72
C PHE A 406 -5.86 -4.39 -31.40
N PRO A 407 -4.96 -4.18 -32.37
CA PRO A 407 -3.76 -3.37 -32.15
C PRO A 407 -4.10 -1.97 -31.64
N GLY A 408 -3.42 -1.57 -30.57
CA GLY A 408 -3.69 -0.33 -29.86
C GLY A 408 -3.11 -0.31 -28.45
N GLU A 409 -3.25 0.85 -27.81
CA GLU A 409 -2.89 1.10 -26.42
C GLU A 409 -4.16 1.18 -25.57
N TYR A 410 -4.16 0.44 -24.47
CA TYR A 410 -5.31 0.27 -23.59
C TYR A 410 -4.91 0.39 -22.13
N GLN A 411 -5.85 0.88 -21.32
CA GLN A 411 -5.82 0.77 -19.86
C GLN A 411 -7.10 0.06 -19.43
N ALA A 412 -7.03 -0.75 -18.39
CA ALA A 412 -8.20 -1.43 -17.85
C ALA A 412 -8.04 -1.74 -16.37
N VAL A 413 -8.81 -1.04 -15.54
CA VAL A 413 -8.87 -1.24 -14.09
C VAL A 413 -9.58 -2.56 -13.75
N ASN A 414 -10.56 -2.98 -14.56
CA ASN A 414 -11.34 -4.19 -14.33
C ASN A 414 -10.53 -5.48 -14.53
N LEU A 415 -9.34 -5.42 -15.15
CA LEU A 415 -8.41 -6.55 -15.15
C LEU A 415 -7.94 -6.92 -13.74
N ALA A 416 -7.95 -5.98 -12.79
CA ALA A 416 -7.58 -6.21 -11.41
C ALA A 416 -8.62 -7.04 -10.62
N LEU A 417 -9.71 -7.48 -11.28
CA LEU A 417 -10.76 -8.28 -10.65
C LEU A 417 -11.56 -9.14 -11.65
N LEU A 418 -10.92 -10.17 -12.20
CA LEU A 418 -11.55 -11.17 -13.07
C LEU A 418 -12.21 -12.29 -12.24
N THR A 419 -13.53 -12.38 -12.30
CA THR A 419 -14.32 -13.35 -11.50
C THR A 419 -15.14 -14.34 -12.32
N ASP A 420 -15.30 -14.07 -13.62
CA ASP A 420 -16.01 -14.93 -14.58
C ASP A 420 -15.01 -15.64 -15.50
N ASP A 421 -15.38 -16.83 -15.99
CA ASP A 421 -14.49 -17.63 -16.85
C ASP A 421 -14.49 -17.05 -18.26
N ILE A 422 -13.47 -16.29 -18.62
CA ILE A 422 -13.42 -15.55 -19.88
C ILE A 422 -12.10 -15.78 -20.60
N VAL A 423 -12.13 -15.55 -21.91
CA VAL A 423 -10.94 -15.55 -22.77
C VAL A 423 -10.69 -14.13 -23.25
N ILE A 424 -9.51 -13.59 -23.01
CA ILE A 424 -9.07 -12.29 -23.51
C ILE A 424 -7.96 -12.54 -24.54
N LYS A 425 -8.17 -12.16 -25.79
CA LYS A 425 -7.27 -12.49 -26.89
C LYS A 425 -6.97 -11.28 -27.76
N GLY A 426 -5.68 -11.04 -28.00
CA GLY A 426 -5.21 -10.10 -29.00
C GLY A 426 -5.27 -10.64 -30.43
N ILE A 427 -5.61 -9.77 -31.38
CA ILE A 427 -5.58 -10.05 -32.82
C ILE A 427 -4.49 -9.20 -33.47
N GLY A 428 -3.47 -9.86 -34.02
CA GLY A 428 -2.30 -9.21 -34.60
C GLY A 428 -1.04 -9.62 -33.87
N LYS A 429 -0.02 -8.75 -33.91
CA LYS A 429 1.22 -8.98 -33.17
C LYS A 429 1.04 -8.57 -31.72
N ARG A 430 1.54 -9.39 -30.79
CA ARG A 430 1.44 -9.13 -29.33
C ARG A 430 2.10 -7.82 -28.93
N GLU A 431 3.11 -7.37 -29.66
CA GLU A 431 3.84 -6.11 -29.42
C GLU A 431 3.02 -4.86 -29.80
N GLU A 432 2.01 -5.01 -30.67
CA GLU A 432 1.13 -3.92 -31.11
C GLU A 432 -0.12 -3.79 -30.23
N ILE A 433 -0.32 -4.69 -29.25
CA ILE A 433 -1.45 -4.71 -28.32
C ILE A 433 -0.90 -4.50 -26.91
N MET A 434 -0.85 -3.24 -26.49
CA MET A 434 -0.25 -2.84 -25.23
C MET A 434 -1.33 -2.47 -24.23
N ILE A 435 -1.40 -3.21 -23.13
CA ILE A 435 -2.26 -2.88 -22.00
C ILE A 435 -1.34 -2.41 -20.87
N THR A 436 -1.50 -1.16 -20.47
CA THR A 436 -0.76 -0.55 -19.36
C THR A 436 -1.59 -0.58 -18.09
N SER A 437 -0.97 -0.84 -16.95
CA SER A 437 -1.64 -0.70 -15.66
C SER A 437 -1.89 0.76 -15.31
N GLU A 438 -2.88 1.00 -14.46
CA GLU A 438 -3.17 2.31 -13.90
C GLU A 438 -2.39 2.47 -12.57
N PRO A 439 -1.42 3.41 -12.46
CA PRO A 439 -0.55 3.54 -11.29
C PRO A 439 -1.28 3.81 -9.98
N SER A 440 -2.49 4.36 -10.04
CA SER A 440 -3.31 4.62 -8.86
C SER A 440 -3.90 3.36 -8.20
N HIS A 441 -3.83 2.20 -8.87
CA HIS A 441 -4.35 0.91 -8.41
C HIS A 441 -3.26 -0.06 -7.92
N ASP A 442 -3.54 -0.78 -6.84
CA ASP A 442 -2.59 -1.70 -6.21
C ASP A 442 -2.27 -2.94 -7.09
N SER A 443 -3.20 -3.39 -7.94
CA SER A 443 -3.02 -4.59 -8.77
C SER A 443 -3.31 -4.31 -10.23
N PHE A 444 -2.68 -5.07 -11.12
CA PHE A 444 -2.93 -4.96 -12.55
C PHE A 444 -3.88 -6.04 -13.08
N VAL A 445 -3.46 -7.30 -13.16
CA VAL A 445 -4.33 -8.41 -13.60
C VAL A 445 -4.52 -9.38 -12.46
N VAL A 446 -5.75 -9.62 -12.02
CA VAL A 446 -6.04 -10.57 -10.94
C VAL A 446 -7.21 -11.46 -11.27
N SER A 447 -7.04 -12.76 -11.06
CA SER A 447 -8.07 -13.76 -11.30
C SER A 447 -8.48 -14.52 -10.06
N LYS A 448 -9.81 -14.61 -9.90
CA LYS A 448 -10.50 -15.52 -8.97
C LYS A 448 -11.38 -16.55 -9.69
N ALA A 449 -11.51 -16.47 -11.03
CA ALA A 449 -12.41 -17.34 -11.77
C ALA A 449 -11.84 -18.77 -11.92
N ASP A 450 -12.70 -19.73 -12.27
CA ASP A 450 -12.27 -21.12 -12.39
C ASP A 450 -11.30 -21.29 -13.57
N ASN A 451 -11.55 -20.59 -14.68
CA ASN A 451 -10.69 -20.61 -15.86
C ASN A 451 -10.65 -19.24 -16.57
N VAL A 452 -9.50 -18.56 -16.54
CA VAL A 452 -9.25 -17.34 -17.32
C VAL A 452 -8.10 -17.59 -18.29
N LYS A 453 -8.24 -17.11 -19.53
CA LYS A 453 -7.16 -17.21 -20.52
C LYS A 453 -6.83 -15.85 -21.12
N LEU A 454 -5.55 -15.45 -21.09
CA LEU A 454 -5.03 -14.30 -21.81
C LEU A 454 -4.11 -14.77 -22.94
N MET A 455 -4.28 -14.21 -24.13
CA MET A 455 -3.54 -14.62 -25.32
C MET A 455 -3.07 -13.43 -26.15
N HIS A 456 -1.86 -13.51 -26.69
CA HIS A 456 -1.37 -12.65 -27.79
C HIS A 456 -1.38 -11.14 -27.45
N LEU A 457 -0.95 -10.77 -26.25
CA LEU A 457 -0.99 -9.39 -25.79
C LEU A 457 0.24 -9.03 -24.93
N SER A 458 0.53 -7.74 -24.83
CA SER A 458 1.58 -7.21 -23.97
C SER A 458 0.97 -6.51 -22.76
N LEU A 459 1.34 -6.97 -21.56
CA LEU A 459 1.01 -6.33 -20.29
C LEU A 459 2.22 -5.51 -19.85
N ILE A 460 2.01 -4.23 -19.56
CA ILE A 460 3.04 -3.29 -19.13
C ILE A 460 2.66 -2.73 -17.77
N GLN A 461 3.39 -3.14 -16.74
CA GLN A 461 3.20 -2.66 -15.39
C GLN A 461 3.83 -1.27 -15.21
N GLN A 462 3.11 -0.39 -14.55
CA GLN A 462 3.48 0.96 -14.13
C GLN A 462 2.90 1.19 -12.73
N GLY A 463 3.76 1.30 -11.72
CA GLY A 463 3.40 1.72 -10.35
C GLY A 463 2.55 0.75 -9.50
N THR A 464 2.20 -0.45 -9.98
CA THR A 464 1.39 -1.41 -9.19
C THR A 464 2.26 -2.31 -8.30
N VAL A 465 1.67 -2.86 -7.23
CA VAL A 465 2.42 -3.49 -6.13
C VAL A 465 2.30 -5.02 -6.03
N ASP A 466 1.15 -5.60 -6.38
CA ASP A 466 0.86 -7.02 -6.10
C ASP A 466 1.48 -7.97 -7.16
N GLY A 467 2.06 -7.38 -8.19
CA GLY A 467 2.63 -8.03 -9.37
C GLY A 467 1.81 -7.80 -10.63
N ILE A 468 2.39 -8.14 -11.80
CA ILE A 468 1.73 -7.91 -13.09
C ILE A 468 0.48 -8.78 -13.25
N VAL A 469 0.54 -10.02 -12.76
CA VAL A 469 -0.57 -10.99 -12.77
C VAL A 469 -0.61 -11.72 -11.44
N VAL A 470 -1.78 -11.78 -10.80
CA VAL A 470 -2.02 -12.52 -9.55
C VAL A 470 -3.14 -13.53 -9.75
N VAL A 471 -2.84 -14.82 -9.54
CA VAL A 471 -3.85 -15.89 -9.54
C VAL A 471 -4.22 -16.20 -8.10
N GLU A 472 -5.35 -15.67 -7.65
CA GLU A 472 -5.82 -15.84 -6.27
C GLU A 472 -6.55 -17.17 -6.08
N SER A 473 -7.31 -17.61 -7.09
CA SER A 473 -7.98 -18.91 -7.13
C SER A 473 -8.26 -19.37 -8.56
N GLY A 474 -8.53 -20.67 -8.71
CA GLY A 474 -8.84 -21.28 -10.01
C GLY A 474 -7.61 -21.43 -10.90
N HIS A 475 -7.81 -21.40 -12.22
CA HIS A 475 -6.76 -21.60 -13.22
C HIS A 475 -6.64 -20.41 -14.17
N MET A 476 -5.43 -19.89 -14.33
CA MET A 476 -5.10 -18.89 -15.35
C MET A 476 -4.16 -19.47 -16.40
N THR A 477 -4.44 -19.19 -17.66
CA THR A 477 -3.56 -19.52 -18.80
C THR A 477 -3.08 -18.25 -19.47
N LEU A 478 -1.77 -18.10 -19.62
CA LEU A 478 -1.11 -17.05 -20.39
C LEU A 478 -0.43 -17.68 -21.61
N GLU A 479 -0.82 -17.29 -22.81
CA GLU A 479 -0.29 -17.87 -24.04
C GLU A 479 0.22 -16.78 -24.99
N ASN A 480 1.51 -16.85 -25.34
CA ASN A 480 2.14 -15.90 -26.24
C ASN A 480 1.94 -14.44 -25.80
N CYS A 481 2.21 -14.17 -24.52
CA CYS A 481 2.12 -12.84 -23.91
C CYS A 481 3.51 -12.27 -23.60
N VAL A 482 3.62 -10.93 -23.54
CA VAL A 482 4.79 -10.24 -23.01
C VAL A 482 4.40 -9.58 -21.69
N LEU A 483 5.12 -9.88 -20.62
CA LEU A 483 4.90 -9.34 -19.29
C LEU A 483 6.09 -8.45 -18.91
N LYS A 484 5.91 -7.13 -19.04
CA LYS A 484 6.91 -6.14 -18.60
C LYS A 484 6.57 -5.68 -17.19
N CYS A 485 7.33 -6.19 -16.23
CA CYS A 485 7.08 -5.99 -14.81
C CYS A 485 7.89 -4.80 -14.29
N GLU A 486 7.33 -4.13 -13.29
CA GLU A 486 8.03 -3.12 -12.47
C GLU A 486 8.10 -3.59 -11.00
N GLY A 487 7.11 -4.36 -10.52
CA GLY A 487 7.13 -4.98 -9.18
C GLY A 487 7.49 -6.46 -9.22
N THR A 488 6.71 -7.31 -8.56
CA THR A 488 6.79 -8.77 -8.73
C THR A 488 6.24 -9.17 -10.11
N GLY A 489 6.72 -10.27 -10.69
CA GLY A 489 6.18 -10.79 -11.94
C GLY A 489 4.82 -11.44 -11.75
N VAL A 490 4.72 -12.75 -11.99
CA VAL A 490 3.48 -13.51 -11.84
C VAL A 490 3.41 -14.17 -10.48
N CYS A 491 2.37 -13.88 -9.70
CA CYS A 491 2.12 -14.45 -8.37
C CYS A 491 1.01 -15.50 -8.42
N VAL A 492 1.26 -16.72 -7.96
CA VAL A 492 0.25 -17.79 -7.86
C VAL A 492 0.01 -18.12 -6.40
N LEU A 493 -1.20 -17.80 -5.89
CA LEU A 493 -1.54 -17.98 -4.49
C LEU A 493 -1.87 -19.44 -4.14
N THR A 494 -2.01 -19.70 -2.84
CA THR A 494 -2.25 -21.03 -2.28
C THR A 494 -3.45 -21.72 -2.92
N GLY A 495 -3.20 -22.88 -3.53
CA GLY A 495 -4.24 -23.70 -4.17
C GLY A 495 -4.67 -23.25 -5.57
N ALA A 496 -4.13 -22.14 -6.08
CA ALA A 496 -4.37 -21.69 -7.44
C ALA A 496 -3.46 -22.41 -8.46
N ALA A 497 -3.84 -22.33 -9.74
CA ALA A 497 -3.12 -22.95 -10.84
C ALA A 497 -2.78 -21.96 -11.95
N LEU A 498 -1.60 -22.12 -12.54
CA LEU A 498 -1.09 -21.28 -13.62
C LEU A 498 -0.52 -22.13 -14.75
N THR A 499 -0.83 -21.77 -16.00
CA THR A 499 -0.16 -22.27 -17.19
C THR A 499 0.37 -21.10 -17.99
N ILE A 500 1.68 -21.08 -18.26
CA ILE A 500 2.29 -20.08 -19.14
C ILE A 500 2.97 -20.80 -20.30
N THR A 501 2.63 -20.42 -21.52
CA THR A 501 3.23 -20.96 -22.74
C THR A 501 3.70 -19.86 -23.69
N ASP A 502 4.88 -20.05 -24.30
CA ASP A 502 5.40 -19.18 -25.37
C ASP A 502 5.47 -17.68 -24.98
N SER A 503 5.64 -17.38 -23.70
CA SER A 503 5.55 -16.02 -23.15
C SER A 503 6.89 -15.52 -22.63
N GLU A 504 7.01 -14.20 -22.53
CA GLU A 504 8.20 -13.51 -22.03
C GLU A 504 7.86 -12.76 -20.74
N ILE A 505 8.69 -12.92 -19.70
CA ILE A 505 8.56 -12.25 -18.40
C ILE A 505 9.86 -11.53 -18.10
N THR A 506 9.80 -10.21 -17.95
CA THR A 506 11.00 -9.39 -17.80
C THR A 506 10.81 -8.18 -16.90
N GLY A 507 11.89 -7.73 -16.28
CA GLY A 507 11.95 -6.45 -15.56
C GLY A 507 11.47 -6.49 -14.12
N ALA A 508 11.06 -7.65 -13.60
CA ALA A 508 10.55 -7.76 -12.24
C ALA A 508 11.60 -7.31 -11.21
N GLN A 509 11.20 -6.45 -10.28
CA GLN A 509 12.01 -6.10 -9.11
C GLN A 509 12.11 -7.27 -8.13
N GLY A 510 11.08 -8.13 -8.06
CA GLY A 510 11.08 -9.39 -7.32
C GLY A 510 11.37 -10.61 -8.20
N ALA A 511 10.75 -11.75 -7.87
CA ALA A 511 10.81 -12.94 -8.73
C ALA A 511 9.98 -12.74 -10.02
N GLY A 512 10.43 -13.33 -11.13
CA GLY A 512 9.66 -13.37 -12.37
C GLY A 512 8.38 -14.19 -12.26
N VAL A 513 8.46 -15.35 -11.59
CA VAL A 513 7.29 -16.16 -11.21
C VAL A 513 7.43 -16.55 -9.75
N GLU A 514 6.41 -16.30 -8.95
CA GLU A 514 6.36 -16.69 -7.55
C GLU A 514 5.19 -17.65 -7.26
N LEU A 515 5.52 -18.80 -6.67
CA LEU A 515 4.58 -19.85 -6.30
C LEU A 515 4.41 -19.92 -4.80
N TYR A 516 3.19 -19.66 -4.33
CA TYR A 516 2.80 -19.84 -2.94
C TYR A 516 2.49 -21.30 -2.64
N PRO A 517 2.41 -21.66 -1.36
CA PRO A 517 2.32 -23.05 -1.00
C PRO A 517 1.05 -23.76 -1.51
N GLY A 518 1.21 -24.98 -2.02
CA GLY A 518 0.12 -25.78 -2.61
C GLY A 518 -0.40 -25.30 -3.96
N SER A 519 0.22 -24.27 -4.55
CA SER A 519 -0.08 -23.83 -5.92
C SER A 519 0.42 -24.84 -6.97
N VAL A 520 -0.09 -24.72 -8.20
CA VAL A 520 0.34 -25.53 -9.34
C VAL A 520 0.75 -24.62 -10.49
N ALA A 521 1.91 -24.88 -11.10
CA ALA A 521 2.38 -24.12 -12.26
C ALA A 521 2.93 -25.02 -13.36
N ILE A 522 2.58 -24.70 -14.60
CA ILE A 522 3.11 -25.30 -15.82
C ILE A 522 3.73 -24.18 -16.65
N LEU A 523 5.04 -24.23 -16.85
CA LEU A 523 5.81 -23.28 -17.65
C LEU A 523 6.38 -24.01 -18.86
N GLU A 524 5.99 -23.63 -20.07
CA GLU A 524 6.47 -24.23 -21.31
C GLU A 524 6.94 -23.21 -22.35
N ARG A 525 8.16 -23.35 -22.88
CA ARG A 525 8.71 -22.46 -23.92
C ARG A 525 8.69 -20.97 -23.55
N ASN A 526 8.90 -20.63 -22.28
CA ASN A 526 8.92 -19.23 -21.84
C ASN A 526 10.34 -18.68 -21.70
N GLU A 527 10.45 -17.37 -21.80
CA GLU A 527 11.65 -16.59 -21.49
C GLU A 527 11.43 -15.83 -20.17
N ILE A 528 12.31 -16.02 -19.18
CA ILE A 528 12.25 -15.33 -17.89
C ILE A 528 13.62 -14.71 -17.61
N HIS A 529 13.71 -13.39 -17.68
CA HIS A 529 15.00 -12.72 -17.62
C HIS A 529 14.97 -11.32 -17.04
N HIS A 530 16.13 -10.84 -16.61
CA HIS A 530 16.28 -9.50 -16.02
C HIS A 530 15.29 -9.27 -14.86
N CYS A 531 15.07 -10.30 -14.02
CA CYS A 531 14.29 -10.22 -12.79
C CYS A 531 15.21 -10.07 -11.56
N ASN A 532 14.62 -9.70 -10.42
CA ASN A 532 15.28 -9.28 -9.18
C ASN A 532 16.09 -7.98 -9.35
N ASN A 533 15.55 -6.98 -10.05
CA ASN A 533 16.21 -5.68 -10.29
C ASN A 533 16.14 -4.70 -9.11
N LEU A 534 15.94 -5.19 -7.88
CA LEU A 534 16.01 -4.38 -6.66
C LEU A 534 17.33 -3.60 -6.60
N ARG A 535 17.24 -2.27 -6.49
CA ARG A 535 18.38 -1.38 -6.27
C ARG A 535 18.74 -1.36 -4.78
N THR A 536 19.29 -2.45 -4.25
CA THR A 536 19.79 -2.47 -2.86
C THR A 536 21.31 -2.45 -2.80
N CYS A 537 21.87 -1.76 -1.80
CA CYS A 537 23.31 -1.83 -1.49
C CYS A 537 23.73 -3.23 -1.03
N ASP A 538 22.78 -4.05 -0.57
CA ASP A 538 23.01 -5.34 0.06
C ASP A 538 22.37 -6.50 -0.75
N SER A 539 22.64 -6.51 -2.06
CA SER A 539 22.21 -7.55 -3.02
C SER A 539 22.54 -8.98 -2.59
N SER A 540 23.38 -9.16 -1.56
CA SER A 540 23.75 -10.42 -0.92
C SER A 540 22.55 -11.18 -0.33
N LYS A 541 21.49 -10.49 0.12
CA LYS A 541 20.35 -11.08 0.86
C LYS A 541 19.21 -11.63 -0.01
N SER A 542 18.87 -11.01 -1.15
CA SER A 542 17.74 -11.48 -1.99
C SER A 542 18.10 -12.76 -2.77
N THR A 543 17.42 -13.87 -2.49
CA THR A 543 17.59 -15.14 -3.23
C THR A 543 16.64 -15.27 -4.42
N LEU A 544 15.73 -14.30 -4.58
CA LEU A 544 14.71 -14.27 -5.63
C LEU A 544 15.35 -14.01 -6.99
N GLY A 545 14.90 -14.68 -8.05
CA GLY A 545 15.36 -14.40 -9.41
C GLY A 545 14.32 -14.79 -10.45
N GLY A 546 14.55 -15.87 -11.20
CA GLY A 546 13.62 -16.33 -12.23
C GLY A 546 12.31 -16.85 -11.64
N VAL A 547 12.37 -18.00 -10.97
CA VAL A 547 11.22 -18.68 -10.37
C VAL A 547 11.45 -18.90 -8.87
N ASN A 548 10.52 -18.47 -8.03
CA ASN A 548 10.57 -18.66 -6.59
C ASN A 548 9.44 -19.57 -6.09
N MET A 549 9.74 -20.50 -5.19
CA MET A 549 8.78 -21.46 -4.63
C MET A 549 8.77 -21.40 -3.09
N LYS A 550 7.59 -21.15 -2.49
CA LYS A 550 7.35 -21.23 -1.03
C LYS A 550 6.71 -22.58 -0.70
N VAL A 551 7.31 -23.35 0.22
CA VAL A 551 7.21 -24.83 0.17
C VAL A 551 6.19 -25.50 1.11
N LEU A 552 5.43 -24.82 1.97
CA LEU A 552 4.51 -25.51 2.92
C LEU A 552 3.02 -25.17 2.76
N PRO A 553 2.21 -26.04 2.13
CA PRO A 553 2.54 -27.30 1.44
C PRO A 553 3.31 -27.13 0.11
N ALA A 554 3.98 -28.19 -0.38
CA ALA A 554 4.84 -28.10 -1.55
C ALA A 554 4.04 -27.77 -2.82
N PRO A 555 4.37 -26.69 -3.54
CA PRO A 555 3.73 -26.39 -4.82
C PRO A 555 4.21 -27.37 -5.90
N LYS A 556 3.35 -27.65 -6.89
CA LYS A 556 3.71 -28.51 -8.03
C LYS A 556 4.17 -27.62 -9.18
N LEU A 557 5.39 -27.83 -9.67
CA LEU A 557 5.93 -27.06 -10.78
C LEU A 557 6.44 -27.98 -11.88
N LYS A 558 5.93 -27.77 -13.09
CA LYS A 558 6.42 -28.40 -14.31
C LYS A 558 7.01 -27.35 -15.24
N MET A 559 8.25 -27.55 -15.65
CA MET A 559 9.00 -26.65 -16.52
C MET A 559 9.54 -27.42 -17.71
N THR A 560 9.16 -27.03 -18.92
CA THR A 560 9.63 -27.67 -20.16
C THR A 560 10.10 -26.64 -21.18
N ASN A 561 11.31 -26.79 -21.73
CA ASN A 561 11.84 -25.91 -22.79
C ASN A 561 11.89 -24.41 -22.44
N ASN A 562 11.98 -24.02 -21.16
CA ASN A 562 12.09 -22.61 -20.77
C ASN A 562 13.54 -22.12 -20.84
N HIS A 563 13.73 -20.82 -21.08
CA HIS A 563 15.02 -20.14 -20.99
C HIS A 563 14.98 -19.11 -19.86
N ILE A 564 15.77 -19.33 -18.81
CA ILE A 564 15.81 -18.49 -17.62
C ILE A 564 17.22 -17.92 -17.46
N TYR A 565 17.38 -16.62 -17.70
CA TYR A 565 18.71 -16.03 -17.85
C TYR A 565 18.81 -14.57 -17.41
N ASN A 566 20.03 -14.09 -17.16
CA ASN A 566 20.30 -12.70 -16.78
C ASN A 566 19.46 -12.19 -15.60
N ASN A 567 19.10 -13.06 -14.65
CA ASN A 567 18.43 -12.63 -13.42
C ASN A 567 19.48 -12.30 -12.35
N ASN A 568 19.22 -11.29 -11.52
CA ASN A 568 20.15 -10.88 -10.46
C ASN A 568 20.16 -11.83 -9.25
N GLY A 569 19.22 -12.79 -9.19
CA GLY A 569 19.21 -13.86 -8.18
C GLY A 569 19.52 -15.23 -8.76
N TYR A 570 18.85 -16.25 -8.22
CA TYR A 570 18.90 -17.61 -8.77
C TYR A 570 17.93 -17.78 -9.93
N GLY A 571 18.23 -18.66 -10.88
CA GLY A 571 17.25 -19.07 -11.89
C GLY A 571 16.00 -19.67 -11.25
N VAL A 572 16.18 -20.59 -10.29
CA VAL A 572 15.10 -21.16 -9.46
C VAL A 572 15.51 -21.16 -7.99
N SER A 573 14.66 -20.57 -7.13
CA SER A 573 14.84 -20.54 -5.67
C SER A 573 13.71 -21.29 -4.96
N ILE A 574 14.07 -22.14 -4.00
CA ILE A 574 13.14 -22.97 -3.23
C ILE A 574 13.29 -22.61 -1.75
N LEU A 575 12.28 -21.99 -1.15
CA LEU A 575 12.26 -21.57 0.26
C LEU A 575 11.57 -22.63 1.14
N GLN A 576 12.38 -23.36 1.92
CA GLN A 576 11.94 -24.36 2.89
C GLN A 576 11.98 -23.81 4.32
N PRO A 577 10.96 -24.04 5.16
CA PRO A 577 11.02 -23.68 6.59
C PRO A 577 12.03 -24.51 7.37
N THR A 578 12.74 -23.86 8.30
CA THR A 578 13.88 -24.43 9.06
C THR A 578 13.55 -25.74 9.80
N GLU A 579 12.31 -25.96 10.27
CA GLU A 579 11.93 -27.14 11.05
C GLU A 579 11.96 -28.46 10.25
N GLN A 580 11.72 -28.44 8.92
CA GLN A 580 11.76 -29.66 8.10
C GLN A 580 13.15 -30.01 7.52
N PHE A 581 14.12 -29.08 7.55
CA PHE A 581 15.48 -29.40 7.09
C PHE A 581 16.11 -30.48 7.97
N PHE A 582 15.76 -30.51 9.26
CA PHE A 582 16.19 -31.56 10.20
C PHE A 582 15.65 -32.94 9.85
N ILE A 583 14.42 -33.07 9.35
CA ILE A 583 13.82 -34.38 9.01
C ILE A 583 14.49 -34.98 7.76
N VAL A 584 14.79 -34.14 6.76
CA VAL A 584 15.50 -34.60 5.55
C VAL A 584 16.96 -34.91 5.87
N ALA A 585 17.60 -34.14 6.75
CA ALA A 585 18.97 -34.39 7.20
C ALA A 585 19.10 -35.66 8.06
N GLU A 586 18.14 -35.94 8.97
CA GLU A 586 18.13 -37.17 9.78
C GLU A 586 17.97 -38.44 8.92
N GLU A 587 17.14 -38.41 7.88
CA GLU A 587 17.02 -39.54 6.95
C GLU A 587 18.31 -39.82 6.17
N VAL A 588 19.09 -38.78 5.88
CA VAL A 588 20.36 -38.88 5.12
C VAL A 588 21.52 -39.31 6.03
N LEU A 589 21.57 -38.81 7.27
CA LEU A 589 22.60 -39.19 8.25
C LEU A 589 22.46 -40.65 8.71
N ASN A 590 21.25 -41.22 8.68
CA ASN A 590 21.01 -42.63 9.01
C ASN A 590 21.42 -43.62 7.89
N LYS A 591 21.90 -43.14 6.74
CA LYS A 591 22.43 -43.99 5.65
C LYS A 591 23.69 -43.41 5.02
N GLY A 592 24.84 -43.57 5.69
CA GLY A 592 26.13 -43.55 4.98
C GLY A 592 27.29 -42.88 5.71
N ALA A 593 27.85 -43.58 6.70
CA ALA A 593 29.23 -43.34 7.11
C ALA A 593 30.18 -44.04 6.11
N ALA A 594 30.37 -43.45 4.92
CA ALA A 594 31.55 -43.62 4.06
C ALA A 594 31.34 -42.89 2.72
N SER A 595 32.39 -42.19 2.27
CA SER A 595 32.62 -41.58 0.94
C SER A 595 32.54 -40.05 0.93
N GLY A 596 33.70 -39.43 0.66
CA GLY A 596 33.84 -38.02 0.34
C GLY A 596 33.32 -37.67 -1.05
N ASP A 597 33.02 -36.38 -1.24
CA ASP A 597 32.82 -35.63 -2.49
C ASP A 597 31.70 -36.02 -3.47
N LYS A 598 30.54 -36.48 -2.99
CA LYS A 598 29.32 -36.65 -3.84
C LYS A 598 28.00 -36.24 -3.17
N ARG A 599 27.98 -35.23 -2.30
CA ARG A 599 26.83 -34.97 -1.42
C ARG A 599 25.70 -34.09 -1.98
N ASP A 600 25.91 -33.31 -3.05
CA ASP A 600 24.90 -32.33 -3.48
C ASP A 600 23.86 -32.86 -4.49
N ASP A 601 24.27 -33.59 -5.53
CA ASP A 601 23.34 -34.03 -6.59
C ASP A 601 22.23 -34.97 -6.09
N ASN A 602 22.57 -35.88 -5.16
CA ASN A 602 21.64 -36.86 -4.62
C ASN A 602 20.63 -36.22 -3.65
N MET A 603 21.02 -35.12 -2.99
CA MET A 603 20.15 -34.34 -2.13
C MET A 603 19.19 -33.48 -2.96
N LEU A 604 19.70 -32.80 -3.99
CA LEU A 604 18.89 -32.02 -4.92
C LEU A 604 17.83 -32.88 -5.62
N SER A 605 18.20 -34.06 -6.15
CA SER A 605 17.26 -34.97 -6.81
C SER A 605 16.17 -35.47 -5.86
N LYS A 606 16.50 -35.75 -4.59
CA LYS A 606 15.53 -36.19 -3.58
C LYS A 606 14.58 -35.06 -3.18
N VAL A 607 15.08 -33.82 -3.08
CA VAL A 607 14.25 -32.63 -2.84
C VAL A 607 13.33 -32.35 -4.04
N MET A 608 13.83 -32.42 -5.27
CA MET A 608 13.01 -32.22 -6.47
C MET A 608 11.88 -33.26 -6.58
N GLN A 609 12.15 -34.53 -6.26
CA GLN A 609 11.12 -35.57 -6.21
C GLN A 609 10.08 -35.30 -5.11
N ASN A 610 10.53 -34.93 -3.90
CA ASN A 610 9.62 -34.61 -2.80
C ASN A 610 8.74 -33.38 -3.09
N LEU A 611 9.24 -32.44 -3.90
CA LEU A 611 8.53 -31.22 -4.30
C LEU A 611 7.70 -31.38 -5.58
N ASN A 612 7.63 -32.58 -6.19
CA ASN A 612 7.00 -32.81 -7.49
C ASN A 612 7.46 -31.82 -8.56
N LEU A 613 8.76 -31.50 -8.58
CA LEU A 613 9.37 -30.60 -9.54
C LEU A 613 9.78 -31.37 -10.80
N GLU A 614 9.11 -31.10 -11.92
CA GLU A 614 9.42 -31.71 -13.23
C GLU A 614 10.14 -30.70 -14.12
N MET A 615 11.44 -30.89 -14.37
CA MET A 615 12.25 -30.02 -15.22
C MET A 615 12.76 -30.78 -16.44
N ASN A 616 12.32 -30.39 -17.65
CA ASN A 616 12.69 -31.03 -18.90
C ASN A 616 13.24 -30.02 -19.91
N ASN A 617 14.50 -30.20 -20.34
CA ASN A 617 15.12 -29.41 -21.41
C ASN A 617 15.04 -27.88 -21.20
N ASN A 618 15.13 -27.42 -19.95
CA ASN A 618 15.21 -25.99 -19.63
C ASN A 618 16.67 -25.50 -19.72
N LYS A 619 16.87 -24.29 -20.24
CA LYS A 619 18.16 -23.60 -20.26
C LYS A 619 18.17 -22.56 -19.14
N ILE A 620 18.95 -22.80 -18.10
CA ILE A 620 19.12 -21.88 -16.97
C ILE A 620 20.58 -21.46 -16.98
N GLU A 621 20.87 -20.18 -17.22
CA GLU A 621 22.24 -19.71 -17.41
C GLU A 621 22.38 -18.22 -17.09
N ALA A 622 23.60 -17.73 -16.87
CA ALA A 622 23.88 -16.30 -16.69
C ALA A 622 23.05 -15.61 -15.58
N ASN A 623 22.59 -16.38 -14.59
CA ASN A 623 21.95 -15.84 -13.39
C ASN A 623 23.03 -15.51 -12.35
N LEU A 624 22.98 -14.32 -11.77
CA LEU A 624 24.08 -13.75 -10.97
C LEU A 624 24.46 -14.63 -9.77
N LYS A 625 23.48 -15.26 -9.11
CA LYS A 625 23.73 -16.11 -7.92
C LYS A 625 23.85 -17.61 -8.23
N GLY A 626 23.50 -18.04 -9.44
CA GLY A 626 23.53 -19.43 -9.90
C GLY A 626 22.18 -19.95 -10.40
N ASP A 627 22.13 -21.22 -10.81
CA ASP A 627 20.96 -21.75 -11.52
C ASP A 627 19.82 -22.17 -10.58
N ILE A 628 20.11 -22.99 -9.56
CA ILE A 628 19.10 -23.50 -8.63
C ILE A 628 19.63 -23.43 -7.19
N ARG A 629 18.83 -22.94 -6.24
CA ARG A 629 19.15 -22.97 -4.80
C ARG A 629 17.97 -23.37 -3.94
N ILE A 630 18.26 -24.17 -2.91
CA ILE A 630 17.36 -24.43 -1.78
C ILE A 630 17.80 -23.53 -0.63
N VAL A 631 16.88 -22.72 -0.12
CA VAL A 631 17.08 -21.75 0.97
C VAL A 631 16.24 -22.20 2.15
N THR A 632 16.87 -22.30 3.32
CA THR A 632 16.17 -22.51 4.59
C THR A 632 15.84 -21.16 5.21
N SER A 633 14.55 -20.91 5.46
CA SER A 633 14.05 -19.71 6.15
C SER A 633 13.83 -19.96 7.62
#